data_AF-A0A1G2DC75-F1
#
_entry.id   AF-A0A1G2DC75-F1
#
_cell.length_a   1.000
_cell.length_b   1.000
_cell.length_c   1.000
_cell.angle_alpha   90.00
_cell.angle_beta   90.00
_cell.angle_gamma   90.00
#
_symmetry.space_group_name_H-M   'P 1'
#
loop_
_entity.id
_entity.type
_entity.pdbx_description
1 polymer ?
#
loop_
_entity_poly.entity_id
_entity_poly.type
_entity_poly.pdbx_seq_one_letter_code
_entity_poly.pdbx_strand_id
1 'polypeptide(L)'
;MKIGTILVAEYIEGADKLLRLEVDFGPKEKRSDMEAEAAIEGERDIRQILSGIREYYSPEQLIGEQCPFVTNLEPRTLRGLVSNGMILAVKSPDGGAILLHPERPTEAGSMLS
;
A
#
# COMPACT_ATOMS: atom_id res chain seq x y z
N MET A 1 1.44 8.36 8.25
CA MET A 1 1.08 8.06 6.84
C MET A 1 2.33 8.24 6.02
N LYS A 2 2.54 7.39 5.02
CA LYS A 2 3.74 7.41 4.17
C LYS A 2 3.35 7.33 2.69
N ILE A 3 4.16 7.90 1.81
CA ILE A 3 4.10 7.59 0.38
C ILE A 3 4.71 6.21 0.16
N GLY A 4 4.00 5.34 -0.55
CA GLY A 4 4.45 4.01 -0.92
C GLY A 4 4.45 3.85 -2.44
N THR A 5 5.40 3.06 -2.95
CA THR A 5 5.47 2.70 -4.36
C THR A 5 4.90 1.30 -4.56
N ILE A 6 3.90 1.15 -5.42
CA ILE A 6 3.28 -0.16 -5.68
C ILE A 6 4.20 -0.97 -6.59
N LEU A 7 4.73 -2.09 -6.10
CA LEU A 7 5.61 -2.98 -6.86
C LEU A 7 4.83 -4.05 -7.62
N VAL A 8 3.80 -4.58 -6.97
CA VAL A 8 2.95 -5.65 -7.49
C VAL A 8 1.50 -5.27 -7.25
N ALA A 9 0.66 -5.50 -8.25
CA ALA A 9 -0.78 -5.45 -8.12
C ALA A 9 -1.36 -6.71 -8.77
N GLU A 10 -2.30 -7.37 -8.09
CA GLU A 10 -2.88 -8.64 -8.55
C GLU A 10 -4.36 -8.75 -8.17
N TYR A 11 -5.12 -9.43 -9.02
CA TYR A 11 -6.46 -9.87 -8.69
C TYR A 11 -6.42 -10.99 -7.66
N ILE A 12 -7.32 -10.93 -6.69
CA ILE A 12 -7.48 -11.99 -5.69
C ILE A 12 -8.60 -12.91 -6.17
N GLU A 13 -8.30 -14.21 -6.24
CA GLU A 13 -9.29 -15.23 -6.59
C GLU A 13 -10.42 -15.26 -5.55
N GLY A 14 -11.67 -15.22 -6.01
CA GLY A 14 -12.84 -15.17 -5.15
C GLY A 14 -13.08 -13.83 -4.45
N ALA A 15 -12.38 -12.74 -4.80
CA ALA A 15 -12.63 -11.40 -4.28
C ALA A 15 -12.89 -10.37 -5.38
N ASP A 16 -14.16 -10.18 -5.71
CA ASP A 16 -14.59 -9.37 -6.87
C ASP A 16 -14.30 -7.87 -6.72
N LYS A 17 -14.03 -7.41 -5.48
CA LYS A 17 -13.81 -5.99 -5.15
C LYS A 17 -12.40 -5.66 -4.72
N LEU A 18 -11.55 -6.67 -4.48
CA LEU A 18 -10.24 -6.48 -3.86
C LEU A 18 -9.10 -6.68 -4.86
N LEU A 19 -8.07 -5.85 -4.72
CA LEU A 19 -6.74 -6.05 -5.28
C LEU A 19 -5.75 -6.31 -4.16
N ARG A 20 -4.78 -7.20 -4.43
CA ARG A 20 -3.59 -7.42 -3.60
C ARG A 20 -2.48 -6.52 -4.13
N LEU A 21 -1.93 -5.69 -3.26
CA LEU A 21 -0.81 -4.82 -3.57
C LEU A 21 0.39 -5.22 -2.71
N GLU A 22 1.58 -5.26 -3.30
CA GLU A 22 2.84 -5.21 -2.55
C GLU A 22 3.42 -3.81 -2.71
N VAL A 23 3.55 -3.11 -1.59
CA VAL A 23 3.89 -1.69 -1.55
C VAL A 23 5.20 -1.50 -0.81
N ASP A 24 6.13 -0.80 -1.44
CA ASP A 24 7.42 -0.44 -0.89
C ASP A 24 7.33 0.90 -0.15
N PHE A 25 7.73 0.89 1.13
CA PHE A 25 7.76 2.03 2.03
C PHE A 25 9.17 2.45 2.43
N GLY A 26 10.19 2.15 1.63
CA GLY A 26 11.53 2.63 1.90
C GLY A 26 12.47 1.55 2.44
N PRO A 27 13.69 1.94 2.82
CA PRO A 27 14.55 1.13 3.66
C PRO A 27 13.82 0.71 4.94
N LYS A 28 14.03 -0.53 5.39
CA LYS A 28 13.43 -1.04 6.62
C LYS A 28 14.11 -0.40 7.83
N GLU A 29 13.48 0.62 8.38
CA GLU A 29 13.89 1.22 9.65
C GLU A 29 13.36 0.40 10.84
N LYS A 30 14.03 0.51 12.00
CA LYS A 30 13.58 -0.10 13.25
C LYS A 30 12.19 0.45 13.61
N ARG A 31 11.14 -0.34 13.43
CA ARG A 31 9.81 0.01 13.93
C ARG A 31 9.71 -0.31 15.41
N SER A 32 8.92 0.48 16.14
CA SER A 32 8.74 0.31 17.58
C SER A 32 7.98 -0.97 17.97
N ASP A 33 7.32 -1.62 17.02
CA ASP A 33 6.46 -2.79 17.19
C ASP A 33 7.11 -4.13 16.78
N MET A 34 8.33 -4.11 16.21
CA MET A 34 9.09 -5.33 15.88
C MET A 34 10.16 -5.59 16.93
N GLU A 35 10.26 -6.85 17.38
CA GLU A 35 11.41 -7.32 18.17
C GLU A 35 12.69 -7.09 17.36
N ALA A 36 13.75 -6.68 18.06
CA ALA A 36 14.98 -6.14 17.48
C ALA A 36 15.83 -7.19 16.72
N GLU A 37 15.28 -7.83 15.70
CA GLU A 37 16.07 -8.49 14.68
C GLU A 37 16.74 -7.41 13.82
N ALA A 38 18.06 -7.49 13.72
CA ALA A 38 18.88 -6.52 13.02
C ALA A 38 18.37 -6.38 11.58
N ALA A 39 17.80 -5.22 11.24
CA ALA A 39 17.50 -4.87 9.87
C ALA A 39 18.77 -5.11 9.03
N ILE A 40 18.69 -6.02 8.08
CA ILE A 40 19.81 -6.33 7.20
C ILE A 40 20.01 -5.10 6.31
N GLU A 41 21.25 -4.66 6.16
CA GLU A 41 21.58 -3.52 5.30
C GLU A 41 21.07 -3.77 3.88
N GLY A 42 20.20 -2.88 3.38
CA GLY A 42 19.53 -3.01 2.09
C GLY A 42 18.14 -3.66 2.11
N GLU A 43 17.65 -4.12 3.26
CA GLU A 43 16.29 -4.63 3.39
C GLU A 43 15.25 -3.50 3.20
N ARG A 44 14.14 -3.81 2.52
CA ARG A 44 13.06 -2.86 2.23
C ARG A 44 11.80 -3.16 3.02
N ASP A 45 11.09 -2.11 3.41
CA ASP A 45 9.79 -2.21 4.06
C ASP A 45 8.70 -2.46 3.00
N ILE A 46 8.61 -3.70 2.53
CA ILE A 46 7.55 -4.13 1.60
C ILE A 46 6.38 -4.69 2.42
N ARG A 47 5.17 -4.20 2.15
CA ARG A 47 3.96 -4.63 2.85
C ARG A 47 2.86 -5.03 1.89
N GLN A 48 2.15 -6.10 2.25
CA GLN A 48 0.91 -6.46 1.59
C GLN A 48 -0.24 -5.55 2.02
N ILE A 49 -0.94 -4.97 1.05
CA ILE A 49 -2.11 -4.12 1.26
C ILE A 49 -3.25 -4.63 0.37
N LEU A 50 -4.42 -4.84 0.97
CA LEU A 50 -5.62 -5.26 0.26
C LEU A 50 -6.52 -4.05 0.06
N SER A 51 -6.84 -3.73 -1.20
CA SER A 51 -7.56 -2.50 -1.54
C SER A 51 -8.85 -2.76 -2.30
N GLY A 52 -9.92 -2.08 -1.90
CA GLY A 52 -11.26 -2.16 -2.49
C GLY A 52 -11.45 -1.40 -3.81
N ILE A 53 -10.39 -1.21 -4.59
CA ILE A 53 -10.36 -0.33 -5.76
C ILE A 53 -10.42 -1.07 -7.10
N ARG A 54 -10.66 -2.39 -7.07
CA ARG A 54 -10.67 -3.27 -8.26
C ARG A 54 -11.65 -2.82 -9.35
N GLU A 55 -12.78 -2.24 -8.95
CA GLU A 55 -13.82 -1.77 -9.87
C GLU A 55 -13.38 -0.52 -10.67
N TYR A 56 -12.33 0.18 -10.21
CA TYR A 56 -11.90 1.47 -10.77
C TYR A 56 -10.50 1.44 -11.39
N TYR A 57 -9.63 0.52 -10.96
CA TYR A 57 -8.25 0.42 -11.43
C TYR A 57 -7.89 -1.01 -11.77
N SER A 58 -7.19 -1.17 -12.89
CA SER A 58 -6.56 -2.43 -13.28
C SER A 58 -5.17 -2.56 -12.62
N PRO A 59 -4.69 -3.79 -12.36
CA PRO A 59 -3.36 -4.01 -11.81
C PRO A 59 -2.23 -3.31 -12.56
N GLU A 60 -2.31 -3.29 -13.89
CA GLU A 60 -1.28 -2.73 -14.77
C GLU A 60 -1.16 -1.21 -14.62
N GLN A 61 -2.26 -0.53 -14.23
CA GLN A 61 -2.26 0.90 -13.97
C GLN A 61 -1.66 1.27 -12.61
N LEU A 62 -1.51 0.30 -11.70
CA LEU A 62 -1.06 0.55 -10.34
C LEU A 62 0.43 0.28 -10.15
N ILE A 63 1.02 -0.61 -10.95
CA ILE A 63 2.44 -0.95 -10.83
C ILE A 63 3.30 0.27 -11.15
N GLY A 64 4.17 0.66 -10.23
CA GLY A 64 5.04 1.84 -10.32
C GLY A 64 4.41 3.12 -9.77
N GLU A 65 3.11 3.14 -9.49
CA GLU A 65 2.44 4.32 -8.96
C GLU A 65 2.82 4.61 -7.50
N GLN A 66 2.92 5.90 -7.19
CA GLN A 66 3.16 6.39 -5.84
C GLN A 66 1.88 6.94 -5.22
N CYS A 67 1.44 6.31 -4.15
CA CYS A 67 0.21 6.69 -3.45
C CYS A 67 0.47 6.89 -1.96
N PRO A 68 -0.35 7.68 -1.25
CA PRO A 68 -0.29 7.77 0.20
C PRO A 68 -1.01 6.60 0.87
N PHE A 69 -0.38 6.05 1.91
CA PHE A 69 -0.89 4.94 2.69
C PHE A 69 -0.87 5.22 4.20
N VAL A 70 -1.83 4.64 4.89
CA VAL A 70 -1.85 4.52 6.35
C VAL A 70 -1.09 3.25 6.72
N THR A 71 0.03 3.41 7.42
CA THR A 71 0.99 2.34 7.73
C THR A 71 1.03 1.95 9.21
N ASN A 72 0.20 2.57 10.05
CA ASN A 72 0.12 2.36 11.50
C ASN A 72 -1.19 1.68 11.93
N LEU A 73 -1.88 1.02 11.00
CA LEU A 73 -3.08 0.24 11.31
C LEU A 73 -2.69 -1.15 11.77
N GLU A 74 -3.47 -1.70 12.69
CA GLU A 74 -3.37 -3.11 13.06
C GLU A 74 -3.64 -4.00 11.82
N PRO A 75 -2.88 -5.10 11.64
CA PRO A 75 -3.09 -6.00 10.52
C PRO A 75 -4.52 -6.54 10.51
N ARG A 76 -5.16 -6.50 9.33
CA ARG A 76 -6.53 -7.00 9.15
C ARG A 76 -6.58 -8.13 8.14
N THR A 77 -7.10 -9.28 8.55
CA THR A 77 -7.33 -10.41 7.66
C THR A 77 -8.60 -10.21 6.84
N LEU A 78 -8.48 -10.28 5.51
CA LEU A 78 -9.58 -10.23 4.55
C LEU A 78 -9.42 -11.41 3.60
N ARG A 79 -10.41 -12.32 3.59
CA ARG A 79 -10.42 -13.51 2.73
C ARG A 79 -9.12 -14.34 2.81
N GLY A 80 -8.59 -14.53 4.03
CA GLY A 80 -7.39 -15.32 4.28
C GLY A 80 -6.06 -14.59 4.04
N LEU A 81 -6.08 -13.38 3.49
CA LEU A 81 -4.90 -12.55 3.29
C LEU A 81 -4.82 -11.44 4.33
N VAL A 82 -3.62 -11.09 4.79
CA VAL A 82 -3.40 -10.04 5.79
C VAL A 82 -3.11 -8.70 5.09
N SER A 83 -3.91 -7.68 5.37
CA SER A 83 -3.66 -6.30 4.95
C SER A 83 -2.93 -5.55 6.06
N ASN A 84 -1.76 -4.98 5.75
CA ASN A 84 -0.88 -4.27 6.68
C ASN A 84 -0.90 -2.74 6.47
N GLY A 85 -2.00 -2.24 5.93
CA GLY A 85 -2.19 -0.82 5.67
C GLY A 85 -3.45 -0.56 4.87
N MET A 86 -3.61 0.70 4.50
CA MET A 86 -4.74 1.20 3.72
C MET A 86 -4.27 2.29 2.78
N ILE A 87 -4.64 2.19 1.51
CA ILE A 87 -4.41 3.27 0.53
C ILE A 87 -5.40 4.40 0.78
N LEU A 88 -4.95 5.65 0.68
CA LEU A 88 -5.84 6.80 0.72
C LEU A 88 -6.30 7.15 -0.69
N ALA A 89 -7.60 7.35 -0.82
CA ALA A 89 -8.26 7.75 -2.05
C ALA A 89 -9.36 8.74 -1.74
N VAL A 90 -9.64 9.64 -2.67
CA VAL A 90 -10.80 10.53 -2.60
C VAL A 90 -12.02 9.73 -3.06
N LYS A 91 -13.11 9.81 -2.29
CA LYS A 91 -14.38 9.24 -2.71
C LYS A 91 -15.03 10.15 -3.75
N SER A 92 -15.26 9.63 -4.94
CA SER A 92 -15.98 10.33 -6.01
C SER A 92 -17.49 10.44 -5.68
N PRO A 93 -18.21 11.46 -6.18
CA PRO A 93 -19.65 11.60 -5.97
C PRO A 93 -20.49 10.39 -6.42
N ASP A 94 -20.02 9.64 -7.41
CA ASP A 94 -20.65 8.42 -7.93
C ASP A 94 -20.32 7.15 -7.11
N GLY A 95 -19.55 7.28 -6.02
CA GLY A 95 -19.11 6.16 -5.19
C GLY A 95 -17.75 5.57 -5.58
N GLY A 96 -17.10 6.14 -6.60
CA GLY A 96 -15.77 5.78 -7.06
C GLY A 96 -14.64 6.08 -6.08
N ALA A 97 -13.45 5.53 -6.39
CA ALA A 97 -12.20 5.88 -5.72
C ALA A 97 -11.29 6.63 -6.70
N ILE A 98 -10.78 7.79 -6.29
CA ILE A 98 -9.80 8.58 -7.03
C ILE A 98 -8.49 8.53 -6.25
N LEU A 99 -7.47 7.92 -6.83
CA LEU A 99 -6.15 7.82 -6.20
C LEU A 99 -5.47 9.17 -6.08
N LEU A 100 -4.74 9.33 -4.98
CA LEU A 100 -3.90 10.48 -4.70
C LEU A 100 -2.47 10.15 -5.10
N HIS A 101 -1.79 11.11 -5.72
CA HIS A 101 -0.40 10.99 -6.13
C HIS A 101 0.38 12.20 -5.62
N PRO A 102 1.67 12.06 -5.26
CA PRO A 102 2.50 13.22 -5.02
C PRO A 102 2.65 14.02 -6.33
N GLU A 103 2.74 15.35 -6.22
CA GLU A 103 2.91 16.24 -7.38
C GLU A 103 4.18 15.88 -8.20
N ARG A 104 5.20 15.35 -7.52
CA ARG A 104 6.48 14.91 -8.08
C ARG A 104 6.90 13.59 -7.45
N PRO A 105 7.68 12.75 -8.13
CA PRO A 105 8.20 11.52 -7.53
C PRO A 105 8.96 11.80 -6.24
N THR A 106 8.75 10.96 -5.22
CA THR A 106 9.42 11.06 -3.92
C THR A 106 10.09 9.75 -3.55
N GLU A 107 10.92 9.77 -2.51
CA GLU A 107 11.48 8.54 -1.96
C GLU A 107 10.37 7.69 -1.34
N ALA A 108 10.35 6.39 -1.66
CA ALA A 108 9.46 5.43 -1.00
C ALA A 108 9.65 5.51 0.52
N GLY A 109 8.54 5.62 1.26
CA GLY A 109 8.56 5.80 2.71
C GLY A 109 8.46 7.24 3.19
N SER A 110 8.51 8.23 2.29
CA SER A 110 8.39 9.66 2.64
C SER A 110 7.17 9.93 3.50
N MET A 111 7.34 10.66 4.61
CA MET A 111 6.26 11.01 5.53
C MET A 111 5.36 12.08 4.92
N LEU A 112 4.04 11.93 5.11
CA LEU A 112 3.08 13.00 4.83
C LEU A 112 3.05 13.98 6.01
N SER A 113 3.10 15.29 5.73
CA SER A 113 3.00 16.39 6.69
C SER A 113 1.68 17.13 6.59
#